data_AF-A0A1H2QGY4-F1
#
_entry.id   AF-A0A1H2QGY4-F1
#
_cell.length_a   1.000
_cell.length_b   1.000
_cell.length_c   1.000
_cell.angle_alpha   90.00
_cell.angle_beta   90.00
_cell.angle_gamma   90.00
#
_symmetry.space_group_name_H-M   'P 1'
#
loop_
_entity.id
_entity.type
_entity.pdbx_description
1 polymer ?
#
loop_
_entity_poly.entity_id
_entity_poly.type
_entity_poly.pdbx_seq_one_letter_code
_entity_poly.pdbx_strand_id
1 'polypeptide(L)'
;MNIDYHLNRAKKMADNYQKLYIIEKYMKESLVNNELESNLYFHEYIPLLNENYFDKSVKMDLYKLIKVRNKICHMEVLDIEEESLLKKCYRDIIKNNINLHSK
;
A
#
# COMPACT_ATOMS: atom_id res chain seq x y z
N MET A 1 31.32 8.05 -11.11
CA MET A 1 29.98 7.53 -10.75
C MET A 1 29.97 7.26 -9.26
N ASN A 2 29.03 7.85 -8.49
CA ASN A 2 29.02 7.72 -7.03
C ASN A 2 28.23 6.45 -6.64
N ILE A 3 28.94 5.39 -6.25
CA ILE A 3 28.37 4.08 -5.90
C ILE A 3 27.37 4.22 -4.73
N ASP A 4 27.64 5.10 -3.77
CA ASP A 4 26.79 5.33 -2.59
C ASP A 4 25.42 5.90 -2.97
N TYR A 5 25.38 6.78 -3.98
CA TYR A 5 24.13 7.34 -4.48
C TYR A 5 23.22 6.25 -5.06
N HIS A 6 23.76 5.35 -5.86
CA HIS A 6 23.00 4.25 -6.47
C HIS A 6 22.54 3.23 -5.43
N LEU A 7 23.39 2.91 -4.46
CA LEU A 7 23.04 2.02 -3.33
C LEU A 7 21.91 2.60 -2.48
N ASN A 8 21.98 3.88 -2.14
CA ASN A 8 20.92 4.55 -1.36
C ASN A 8 19.59 4.59 -2.11
N ARG A 9 19.62 4.82 -3.43
CA ARG A 9 18.43 4.79 -4.28
C ARG A 9 17.82 3.39 -4.35
N ALA A 10 18.63 2.36 -4.53
CA ALA A 10 18.17 0.97 -4.55
C ALA A 10 17.52 0.55 -3.22
N LYS A 11 18.14 0.89 -2.09
CA LYS A 11 17.57 0.64 -0.75
C LYS A 11 16.22 1.33 -0.57
N LYS A 12 16.10 2.59 -1.00
CA LYS A 12 14.85 3.34 -0.91
C LYS A 12 13.74 2.73 -1.77
N MET A 13 14.08 2.26 -2.96
CA MET A 13 13.12 1.56 -3.83
C MET A 13 12.65 0.25 -3.22
N ALA A 14 13.58 -0.55 -2.66
CA ALA A 14 13.23 -1.80 -1.98
C ALA A 14 12.28 -1.55 -0.79
N ASP A 15 12.55 -0.52 0.00
CA ASP A 15 11.69 -0.10 1.12
C ASP A 15 10.30 0.35 0.65
N ASN A 16 10.20 1.13 -0.43
CA ASN A 16 8.92 1.51 -1.02
C ASN A 16 8.12 0.30 -1.52
N TYR A 17 8.79 -0.63 -2.21
CA TYR A 17 8.18 -1.86 -2.68
C TYR A 17 7.67 -2.74 -1.54
N GLN A 18 8.46 -2.88 -0.47
CA GLN A 18 8.05 -3.65 0.71
C GLN A 18 6.80 -3.06 1.38
N LYS A 19 6.72 -1.73 1.54
CA LYS A 19 5.53 -1.08 2.09
C LYS A 19 4.30 -1.31 1.21
N LEU A 20 4.45 -1.16 -0.10
CA LEU A 20 3.37 -1.39 -1.05
C LEU A 20 2.86 -2.84 -0.97
N TYR A 21 3.77 -3.81 -0.97
CA TYR A 21 3.44 -5.22 -0.84
C TYR A 21 2.61 -5.52 0.41
N ILE A 22 2.97 -4.95 1.56
CA ILE A 22 2.22 -5.15 2.82
C ILE A 22 0.81 -4.56 2.71
N ILE A 23 0.65 -3.38 2.12
CA ILE A 23 -0.65 -2.77 1.88
C ILE A 23 -1.51 -3.68 0.99
N GLU A 24 -0.97 -4.12 -0.16
CA GLU A 24 -1.68 -4.99 -1.11
C GLU A 24 -2.10 -6.32 -0.46
N LYS A 25 -1.18 -6.95 0.26
CA LYS A 25 -1.43 -8.21 0.95
C LYS A 25 -2.56 -8.07 1.98
N TYR A 26 -2.51 -7.03 2.81
CA TYR A 26 -3.51 -6.83 3.85
C TYR A 26 -4.89 -6.48 3.27
N MET A 27 -4.94 -5.70 2.19
CA MET A 27 -6.20 -5.42 1.48
C MET A 27 -6.84 -6.72 0.98
N LYS A 28 -6.03 -7.64 0.42
CA LYS A 28 -6.51 -8.96 -0.03
C LYS A 28 -6.98 -9.82 1.14
N GLU A 29 -6.18 -9.90 2.21
CA GLU A 29 -6.53 -10.68 3.40
C GLU A 29 -7.77 -10.14 4.10
N SER A 30 -8.03 -8.82 4.07
CA SER A 30 -9.22 -8.21 4.68
C SER A 30 -10.54 -8.59 4.00
N LEU A 31 -10.50 -9.28 2.85
CA LEU A 31 -11.67 -9.69 2.09
C LEU A 31 -12.15 -11.12 2.42
N VAL A 32 -11.83 -11.61 3.64
CA VAL A 32 -11.92 -13.00 4.18
C VAL A 32 -13.18 -13.83 3.84
N ASN A 33 -14.26 -13.27 3.29
CA ASN A 33 -15.52 -14.00 3.11
C ASN A 33 -15.91 -14.36 1.67
N ASN A 34 -15.09 -14.10 0.66
CA ASN A 34 -15.45 -14.50 -0.70
C ASN A 34 -14.45 -15.49 -1.27
N GLU A 35 -14.97 -16.64 -1.71
CA GLU A 35 -14.38 -17.62 -2.65
C GLU A 35 -13.95 -17.00 -4.01
N LEU A 36 -13.88 -15.67 -4.07
CA LEU A 36 -13.28 -14.88 -5.12
C LEU A 36 -11.77 -14.83 -4.87
N GLU A 37 -11.08 -15.94 -5.19
CA GLU A 37 -9.71 -15.90 -5.71
C GLU A 37 -9.71 -15.04 -6.98
N SER A 38 -9.90 -13.74 -6.80
CA SER A 38 -10.18 -12.85 -7.91
C SER A 38 -8.89 -12.15 -8.26
N ASN A 39 -8.50 -12.32 -9.53
CA ASN A 39 -7.44 -11.60 -10.25
C ASN A 39 -7.75 -10.10 -10.36
N LEU A 40 -8.18 -9.47 -9.27
CA LEU A 40 -8.52 -8.06 -9.22
C LEU A 40 -7.26 -7.22 -9.20
N TYR A 41 -7.34 -6.08 -9.88
CA TYR A 41 -6.36 -5.02 -9.82
C TYR A 41 -6.48 -4.25 -8.50
N PHE A 42 -5.40 -3.54 -8.14
CA PHE A 42 -5.30 -2.78 -6.88
C PHE A 42 -6.53 -1.90 -6.58
N HIS A 43 -7.04 -1.19 -7.59
CA HIS A 43 -8.15 -0.27 -7.46
C HIS A 43 -9.51 -0.94 -7.26
N GLU A 44 -9.65 -2.19 -7.72
CA GLU A 44 -10.89 -2.97 -7.61
C GLU A 44 -11.08 -3.53 -6.20
N TYR A 45 -9.99 -3.69 -5.43
CA TYR A 45 -10.07 -4.08 -4.02
C TYR A 45 -10.64 -2.97 -3.12
N ILE A 46 -10.30 -1.71 -3.40
CA ILE A 46 -10.62 -0.56 -2.54
C ILE A 46 -12.12 -0.44 -2.19
N PRO A 47 -13.07 -0.51 -3.15
CA PRO A 47 -14.48 -0.40 -2.83
C PRO A 47 -15.00 -1.57 -1.98
N LEU A 48 -14.38 -2.76 -2.11
CA LEU A 48 -14.79 -3.99 -1.44
C LEU A 48 -14.33 -4.08 0.02
N LEU A 49 -13.41 -3.21 0.44
CA LEU A 49 -12.89 -3.22 1.81
C LEU A 49 -13.99 -2.90 2.83
N ASN A 50 -14.01 -3.65 3.93
CA ASN A 50 -14.99 -3.49 5.01
C ASN A 50 -14.83 -2.13 5.71
N GLU A 51 -15.91 -1.36 5.78
CA GLU A 51 -15.92 0.01 6.33
C GLU A 51 -15.66 0.08 7.84
N ASN A 52 -15.85 -1.01 8.58
CA ASN A 52 -15.50 -1.08 10.00
C ASN A 52 -13.99 -1.00 10.24
N TYR A 53 -13.18 -1.35 9.22
CA TYR A 53 -11.71 -1.33 9.29
C TYR A 53 -11.12 -0.28 8.34
N PHE A 54 -11.83 0.05 7.26
CA PHE A 54 -11.40 1.00 6.23
C PHE A 54 -12.44 2.09 6.06
N ASP A 55 -12.33 3.11 6.90
CA ASP A 55 -13.20 4.27 6.76
C ASP A 55 -13.04 4.95 5.40
N LYS A 56 -13.97 5.87 5.11
CA LYS A 56 -13.98 6.61 3.84
C LYS A 56 -12.66 7.36 3.59
N SER A 57 -12.02 7.88 4.63
CA SER A 57 -10.76 8.63 4.50
C SER A 57 -9.63 7.71 4.03
N VAL A 58 -9.50 6.54 4.67
CA VAL A 58 -8.50 5.53 4.30
C VAL A 58 -8.73 5.06 2.87
N LYS A 59 -9.97 4.75 2.48
CA LYS A 59 -10.31 4.37 1.10
C LYS A 59 -9.91 5.44 0.09
N MET A 60 -10.17 6.72 0.37
CA MET A 60 -9.76 7.81 -0.52
C MET A 60 -8.23 7.91 -0.67
N ASP A 61 -7.48 7.70 0.40
CA ASP A 61 -6.02 7.73 0.33
C ASP A 61 -5.46 6.51 -0.43
N LEU A 62 -6.08 5.34 -0.30
CA LEU A 62 -5.77 4.17 -1.14
C LEU A 62 -6.06 4.43 -2.62
N TYR A 63 -7.14 5.15 -2.97
CA TYR A 63 -7.38 5.54 -4.36
C TYR A 63 -6.29 6.47 -4.90
N LYS A 64 -5.82 7.43 -4.10
CA LYS A 64 -4.68 8.28 -4.49
C LYS A 64 -3.40 7.46 -4.65
N LEU A 65 -3.23 6.41 -3.85
CA LEU A 65 -2.05 5.53 -3.87
C LEU A 65 -1.91 4.77 -5.21
N ILE A 66 -2.97 4.63 -6.02
CA ILE A 66 -2.90 3.97 -7.35
C ILE A 66 -1.78 4.57 -8.22
N LYS A 67 -1.64 5.90 -8.23
CA LYS A 67 -0.59 6.58 -9.02
C LYS A 67 0.80 6.25 -8.48
N VAL A 68 0.96 6.27 -7.16
CA VAL A 68 2.22 5.94 -6.47
C VAL A 68 2.61 4.48 -6.71
N ARG A 69 1.64 3.56 -6.67
CA ARG A 69 1.83 2.14 -6.96
C ARG A 69 2.40 1.93 -8.36
N ASN A 70 1.84 2.59 -9.38
CA ASN A 70 2.35 2.48 -10.74
C ASN A 70 3.80 2.97 -10.85
N LYS A 71 4.15 4.10 -10.22
CA LYS A 71 5.54 4.58 -10.16
C LYS A 71 6.48 3.56 -9.54
N ILE A 72 6.11 2.98 -8.39
CA ILE A 72 6.90 1.94 -7.72
C ILE A 72 7.09 0.72 -8.64
N CYS A 73 6.03 0.25 -9.31
CA CYS A 73 6.11 -0.87 -10.24
C CYS A 73 7.05 -0.60 -11.44
N HIS A 74 7.15 0.65 -11.88
CA HIS A 74 8.05 1.08 -12.95
C HIS A 74 9.43 1.55 -12.45
N MET A 75 9.74 1.35 -11.17
CA MET A 75 11.00 1.76 -10.53
C MET A 75 11.29 3.26 -10.62
N GLU A 76 10.22 4.07 -10.67
CA GLU A 76 10.30 5.53 -10.72
C GLU A 76 10.53 6.13 -9.33
N VAL A 77 11.23 7.27 -9.28
CA VAL A 77 11.46 7.99 -8.03
C VAL A 77 10.16 8.67 -7.61
N LEU A 78 9.80 8.50 -6.34
CA LEU A 78 8.67 9.18 -5.72
C LEU A 78 9.08 10.59 -5.29
N ASP A 79 8.18 11.54 -5.42
CA ASP A 79 8.33 12.84 -4.77
C ASP A 79 7.97 12.78 -3.26
N ILE A 80 8.14 13.90 -2.57
CA ILE A 80 7.93 14.00 -1.11
C ILE A 80 6.47 13.71 -0.74
N GLU A 81 5.51 14.18 -1.55
CA GLU A 81 4.09 14.00 -1.29
C GLU A 81 3.68 12.53 -1.50
N GLU A 82 4.20 11.90 -2.54
CA GLU A 82 3.99 10.50 -2.86
C GLU A 82 4.59 9.57 -1.80
N GLU A 83 5.79 9.88 -1.32
CA GLU A 83 6.41 9.16 -0.19
C GLU A 83 5.62 9.33 1.10
N SER A 84 5.10 10.53 1.35
CA SER A 84 4.26 10.82 2.51
C SER A 84 2.95 10.01 2.44
N LEU A 85 2.31 9.96 1.27
CA LEU A 85 1.11 9.17 1.04
C LEU A 85 1.34 7.68 1.27
N LEU A 86 2.39 7.10 0.69
CA LEU A 86 2.75 5.68 0.91
C LEU A 86 2.97 5.39 2.40
N LYS A 87 3.73 6.24 3.10
CA LYS A 87 3.98 6.10 4.54
C LYS A 87 2.70 6.26 5.37
N LYS A 88 1.77 7.12 4.95
CA LYS A 88 0.46 7.28 5.59
C LYS A 88 -0.36 5.99 5.44
N CYS A 89 -0.61 5.54 4.21
CA CYS A 89 -1.37 4.32 3.94
C CYS A 89 -0.77 3.12 4.67
N TYR A 90 0.55 2.94 4.62
CA TYR A 90 1.24 1.86 5.34
C TYR A 90 0.99 1.88 6.86
N ARG A 91 1.07 3.06 7.49
CA ARG A 91 0.80 3.21 8.93
C ARG A 91 -0.66 2.89 9.27
N ASP A 92 -1.59 3.32 8.43
CA ASP A 92 -3.03 3.07 8.65
C ASP A 92 -3.33 1.56 8.55
N ILE A 93 -2.74 0.87 7.57
CA ILE A 93 -2.83 -0.59 7.44
C ILE A 93 -2.30 -1.31 8.69
N ILE A 94 -1.10 -0.96 9.17
CA ILE A 94 -0.51 -1.64 10.33
C ILE A 94 -1.33 -1.41 11.60
N LYS A 95 -1.80 -0.19 11.83
CA LYS A 95 -2.65 0.12 12.99
C LYS A 95 -3.93 -0.72 12.99
N ASN A 96 -4.54 -0.88 11.82
CA ASN A 96 -5.75 -1.69 11.69
C ASN A 96 -5.48 -3.19 11.90
N ASN A 97 -4.31 -3.69 11.49
CA ASN A 97 -3.90 -5.08 11.72
C ASN A 97 -3.77 -5.42 13.21
N ILE A 98 -3.14 -4.54 14.01
CA ILE A 98 -3.01 -4.72 15.46
C ILE A 98 -4.38 -4.85 16.14
N ASN A 99 -5.36 -4.05 15.68
CA ASN A 99 -6.71 -4.05 16.25
C ASN A 99 -7.52 -5.32 15.93
N LEU A 100 -7.17 -6.05 14.87
CA LEU A 100 -7.83 -7.31 14.47
C LEU A 100 -7.34 -8.53 15.28
N HIS A 101 -6.10 -8.52 15.76
CA HIS A 101 -5.52 -9.61 16.55
C HIS A 101 -5.47 -9.35 18.07
N SER A 102 -6.05 -8.23 18.52
CA SER A 102 -6.17 -7.86 19.94
C SER A 102 -7.55 -8.18 20.53
N LYS A 103 -8.41 -8.90 19.81
CA LYS A 103 -9.72 -9.39 20.23
C LYS A 103 -9.79 -10.90 20.03
#